data_AF-A0A7X5ZP94-F1
#
_entry.id   AF-A0A7X5ZP94-F1
#
_cell.length_a   1.000
_cell.length_b   1.000
_cell.length_c   1.000
_cell.angle_alpha   90.00
_cell.angle_beta   90.00
_cell.angle_gamma   90.00
#
_symmetry.space_group_name_H-M   'P 1'
#
loop_
_entity.id
_entity.type
_entity.pdbx_description
1 polymer ?
#
loop_
_entity_poly.entity_id
_entity_poly.type
_entity_poly.pdbx_seq_one_letter_code
_entity_poly.pdbx_strand_id
1 'polypeptide(L)'
;MSRPGEFSTHQRAGDHVVKMLDVDHRTGMGIAVAAHRAGARGLRTYVDTLVDAGVALPPGLEIVSENPLAVRHQWVSGPTLADAAADDVDSFVAAVARIGQWLRALESTDARIDTNLANFCLRRDRVVLVDVLPPLVPSTRPEPHDSFDALFGALCFDTPITLDALVGYAVRALLKASTIEGARRFLPVARDLLESPHRRAAHGFPESWFRARASVAIRTLEDDEWISELHEFFALTSVLVFRELDEPARIRRIQQVHRRIEERNLL
;
A
#
# COMPACT_ATOMS: atom_id res chain seq x y z
N MET A 1 20.99 -3.83 -3.47
CA MET A 1 20.25 -5.00 -2.95
C MET A 1 18.83 -4.54 -2.70
N SER A 2 17.86 -5.14 -3.38
CA SER A 2 16.44 -4.85 -3.21
C SER A 2 16.02 -5.13 -1.77
N ARG A 3 15.19 -4.27 -1.18
CA ARG A 3 14.69 -4.49 0.18
C ARG A 3 13.70 -5.67 0.18
N PRO A 4 13.55 -6.40 1.29
CA PRO A 4 12.56 -7.48 1.38
C PRO A 4 11.15 -6.93 1.10
N GLY A 5 10.55 -7.28 -0.04
CA GLY A 5 9.22 -6.80 -0.47
C GLY A 5 9.19 -5.95 -1.74
N GLU A 6 10.34 -5.59 -2.33
CA GLU A 6 10.38 -4.98 -3.66
C GLU A 6 10.38 -6.07 -4.75
N PHE A 7 9.37 -6.06 -5.62
CA PHE A 7 9.24 -6.98 -6.79
C PHE A 7 10.15 -6.59 -7.96
N SER A 8 11.18 -5.81 -7.67
CA SER A 8 11.82 -4.98 -8.67
C SER A 8 13.13 -4.40 -8.18
N THR A 9 14.07 -4.24 -9.10
CA THR A 9 15.36 -3.64 -8.78
C THR A 9 15.37 -2.17 -9.19
N HIS A 10 15.78 -1.31 -8.26
CA HIS A 10 16.00 0.11 -8.49
C HIS A 10 17.48 0.38 -8.75
N GLN A 11 17.80 0.99 -9.89
CA GLN A 11 19.13 1.53 -10.15
C GLN A 11 19.04 3.02 -10.48
N ARG A 12 19.77 3.83 -9.73
CA ARG A 12 19.95 5.25 -10.03
C ARG A 12 21.14 5.43 -10.97
N ALA A 13 20.89 6.04 -12.13
CA ALA A 13 21.90 6.42 -13.11
C ALA A 13 21.82 7.93 -13.33
N GLY A 14 22.64 8.68 -12.58
CA GLY A 14 22.57 10.14 -12.54
C GLY A 14 21.22 10.63 -12.03
N ASP A 15 20.51 11.40 -12.86
CA ASP A 15 19.17 11.95 -12.57
C ASP A 15 18.02 11.02 -12.96
N HIS A 16 18.30 9.79 -13.39
CA HIS A 16 17.28 8.83 -13.77
C HIS A 16 17.25 7.63 -12.83
N VAL A 17 16.06 7.08 -12.66
CA VAL A 17 15.81 5.79 -12.02
C VAL A 17 15.34 4.84 -13.10
N VAL A 18 15.96 3.67 -13.17
CA VAL A 18 15.46 2.54 -13.93
C VAL A 18 14.94 1.51 -12.95
N LYS A 19 13.70 1.08 -13.18
CA LYS A 19 13.02 0.07 -12.39
C LYS A 19 12.68 -1.11 -13.30
N MET A 20 13.14 -2.29 -12.91
CA MET A 20 12.95 -3.52 -13.67
C MET A 20 12.09 -4.49 -12.85
N LEU A 21 11.08 -5.08 -13.47
CA LEU A 21 10.27 -6.13 -12.88
C LEU A 21 11.09 -7.42 -12.81
N ASP A 22 11.27 -7.93 -11.59
CA ASP A 22 11.96 -9.19 -11.35
C ASP A 22 10.93 -10.32 -11.26
N VAL A 23 11.06 -11.31 -12.15
CA VAL A 23 10.16 -12.48 -12.21
C VAL A 23 10.67 -13.66 -11.37
N ASP A 24 11.91 -13.60 -10.88
CA ASP A 24 12.52 -14.67 -10.08
C ASP A 24 12.19 -14.56 -8.58
N HIS A 25 11.49 -13.50 -8.18
CA HIS A 25 11.06 -13.31 -6.81
C HIS A 25 9.84 -14.19 -6.49
N ARG A 26 10.00 -15.15 -5.55
CA ARG A 26 8.95 -16.13 -5.18
C ARG A 26 7.66 -15.48 -4.68
N THR A 27 7.78 -14.39 -3.93
CA THR A 27 6.63 -13.60 -3.45
C THR A 27 6.07 -12.79 -4.60
N GLY A 28 4.74 -12.80 -4.79
CA GLY A 28 4.09 -12.01 -5.84
C GLY A 28 4.40 -12.48 -7.26
N MET A 29 4.97 -13.69 -7.41
CA MET A 29 5.29 -14.30 -8.70
C MET A 29 4.08 -14.32 -9.64
N GLY A 30 2.88 -14.61 -9.13
CA GLY A 30 1.66 -14.54 -9.93
C GLY A 30 1.41 -13.14 -10.52
N ILE A 31 1.60 -12.09 -9.72
CA ILE A 31 1.40 -10.69 -10.14
C ILE A 31 2.49 -10.28 -11.14
N ALA A 32 3.74 -10.65 -10.89
CA ALA A 32 4.85 -10.42 -11.82
C ALA A 32 4.64 -11.15 -13.17
N VAL A 33 4.15 -12.39 -13.13
CA VAL A 33 3.81 -13.16 -14.34
C VAL A 33 2.63 -12.54 -15.10
N ALA A 34 1.57 -12.10 -14.40
CA ALA A 34 0.45 -11.40 -15.01
C ALA A 34 0.90 -10.09 -15.68
N ALA A 35 1.74 -9.31 -14.99
CA ALA A 35 2.35 -8.10 -15.52
C ALA A 35 3.24 -8.38 -16.75
N HIS A 36 4.05 -9.43 -16.72
CA HIS A 36 4.89 -9.82 -17.86
C HIS A 36 4.05 -10.22 -19.07
N ARG A 37 2.94 -10.95 -18.87
CA ARG A 37 1.99 -11.31 -19.94
C ARG A 37 1.30 -10.09 -20.56
N ALA A 38 1.03 -9.05 -19.76
CA ALA A 38 0.45 -7.81 -20.24
C ALA A 38 1.43 -7.02 -21.14
N GLY A 39 2.74 -7.18 -20.92
CA GLY A 39 3.81 -6.53 -21.68
C GLY A 39 3.75 -5.00 -21.60
N ALA A 40 4.49 -4.30 -22.48
CA ALA A 40 4.44 -2.83 -22.45
C ALA A 40 3.06 -2.30 -22.85
N ARG A 41 2.28 -2.98 -23.70
CA ARG A 41 0.95 -2.49 -24.05
C ARG A 41 0.06 -2.39 -22.81
N GLY A 42 -0.01 -3.46 -22.01
CA GLY A 42 -0.76 -3.44 -20.77
C GLY A 42 -0.23 -2.41 -19.78
N LEU A 43 1.10 -2.26 -19.68
CA LEU A 43 1.71 -1.23 -18.84
C LEU A 43 1.38 0.20 -19.31
N ARG A 44 1.35 0.48 -20.62
CA ARG A 44 0.92 1.78 -21.16
C ARG A 44 -0.52 2.06 -20.76
N THR A 45 -1.44 1.13 -21.02
CA THR A 45 -2.85 1.28 -20.64
C THR A 45 -3.03 1.50 -19.14
N TYR A 46 -2.28 0.78 -18.31
CA TYR A 46 -2.26 0.98 -16.85
C TYR A 46 -1.79 2.39 -16.49
N VAL A 47 -0.66 2.85 -17.03
CA VAL A 47 -0.13 4.21 -16.79
C VAL A 47 -1.09 5.29 -17.25
N ASP A 48 -1.70 5.14 -18.43
CA ASP A 48 -2.69 6.08 -18.96
C ASP A 48 -3.91 6.16 -18.02
N THR A 49 -4.39 5.01 -17.53
CA THR A 49 -5.50 4.96 -16.56
C THR A 49 -5.15 5.68 -15.25
N LEU A 50 -3.91 5.54 -14.76
CA LEU A 50 -3.45 6.28 -13.58
C LEU A 50 -3.46 7.80 -13.83
N VAL A 51 -2.98 8.24 -15.00
CA VAL A 51 -2.95 9.66 -15.38
C VAL A 51 -4.38 10.21 -15.48
N ASP A 52 -5.29 9.48 -16.12
CA ASP A 52 -6.70 9.87 -16.27
C ASP A 52 -7.42 9.99 -14.92
N ALA A 53 -7.06 9.15 -13.94
CA ALA A 53 -7.52 9.26 -12.55
C ALA A 53 -6.85 10.39 -11.75
N GLY A 54 -5.95 11.17 -12.38
CA GLY A 54 -5.25 12.30 -11.77
C GLY A 54 -4.08 11.90 -10.87
N VAL A 55 -3.56 10.68 -10.99
CA VAL A 55 -2.38 10.21 -10.24
C VAL A 55 -1.15 10.95 -10.76
N ALA A 56 -0.40 11.57 -9.85
CA ALA A 56 0.84 12.25 -10.20
C ALA A 56 1.97 11.23 -10.36
N LEU A 57 2.48 11.10 -11.58
CA LEU A 57 3.58 10.20 -11.93
C LEU A 57 4.91 10.96 -12.05
N PRO A 58 6.06 10.26 -11.93
CA PRO A 58 7.36 10.90 -12.04
C PRO A 58 7.58 11.46 -13.44
N PRO A 59 8.30 12.59 -13.57
CA PRO A 59 8.53 13.20 -14.87
C PRO A 59 9.40 12.29 -15.74
N GLY A 60 9.13 12.30 -17.05
CA GLY A 60 9.86 11.47 -18.00
C GLY A 60 9.66 9.97 -17.79
N LEU A 61 8.54 9.55 -17.18
CA LEU A 61 8.18 8.13 -17.10
C LEU A 61 8.01 7.55 -18.50
N GLU A 62 8.78 6.51 -18.79
CA GLU A 62 8.77 5.80 -20.06
C GLU A 62 9.01 4.30 -19.83
N ILE A 63 8.49 3.49 -20.74
CA ILE A 63 8.73 2.04 -20.76
C ILE A 63 9.94 1.80 -21.65
N VAL A 64 11.02 1.28 -21.08
CA VAL A 64 12.31 1.13 -21.76
C VAL A 64 12.62 -0.30 -22.18
N SER A 65 11.91 -1.28 -21.63
CA SER A 65 12.05 -2.68 -22.00
C SER A 65 10.75 -3.44 -21.76
N GLU A 66 10.46 -4.41 -22.63
CA GLU A 66 9.33 -5.35 -22.52
C GLU A 66 9.76 -6.71 -21.94
N ASN A 67 11.04 -7.07 -22.07
CA ASN A 67 11.57 -8.33 -21.56
C ASN A 67 13.02 -8.17 -21.04
N PRO A 68 13.24 -8.09 -19.71
CA PRO A 68 12.21 -7.95 -18.67
C PRO A 68 11.47 -6.61 -18.78
N LEU A 69 10.25 -6.53 -18.23
CA LEU A 69 9.47 -5.28 -18.22
C LEU A 69 10.21 -4.25 -17.37
N ALA A 70 10.52 -3.09 -17.93
CA ALA A 70 11.24 -2.04 -17.22
C ALA A 70 10.74 -0.64 -17.57
N VAL A 71 10.70 0.22 -16.57
CA VAL A 71 10.40 1.64 -16.69
C VAL A 71 11.60 2.49 -16.32
N ARG A 72 11.74 3.64 -16.96
CA ARG A 72 12.68 4.69 -16.59
C ARG A 72 11.90 5.96 -16.28
N HIS A 73 12.32 6.71 -15.28
CA HIS A 73 11.82 8.05 -15.03
C HIS A 73 12.90 8.94 -14.42
N GLN A 74 12.67 10.25 -14.38
CA GLN A 74 13.55 11.18 -13.68
C GLN A 74 13.42 11.02 -12.17
N TRP A 75 14.52 11.22 -11.46
CA TRP A 75 14.57 11.21 -10.01
C TRP A 75 13.62 12.28 -9.44
N VAL A 76 12.77 11.87 -8.49
CA VAL A 76 11.89 12.78 -7.77
C VAL A 76 12.62 13.26 -6.52
N SER A 77 13.03 14.52 -6.52
CA SER A 77 13.68 15.16 -5.37
C SER A 77 12.68 15.34 -4.21
N GLY A 78 12.83 14.56 -3.15
CA GLY A 78 12.01 14.66 -1.93
C GLY A 78 12.14 13.40 -1.05
N PRO A 79 11.71 13.47 0.22
CA PRO A 79 11.61 12.29 1.07
C PRO A 79 10.53 11.34 0.55
N THR A 80 10.67 10.06 0.85
CA THR A 80 9.55 9.11 0.71
C THR A 80 8.45 9.49 1.70
N LEU A 81 7.20 9.14 1.45
CA LEU A 81 6.15 9.41 2.45
C LEU A 81 6.40 8.65 3.76
N ALA A 82 7.09 7.52 3.73
CA ALA A 82 7.48 6.81 4.95
C ALA A 82 8.38 7.64 5.87
N ASP A 83 9.15 8.58 5.30
CA ASP A 83 10.08 9.45 6.04
C ASP A 83 9.51 10.88 6.23
N ALA A 84 8.65 11.34 5.31
CA ALA A 84 8.12 12.71 5.28
C ALA A 84 7.30 13.11 6.53
N ALA A 85 6.73 12.13 7.23
CA ALA A 85 5.95 12.37 8.44
C ALA A 85 6.75 13.04 9.58
N ALA A 86 8.08 12.93 9.57
CA ALA A 86 8.95 13.58 10.55
C ALA A 86 9.23 15.06 10.25
N ASP A 87 9.19 15.43 8.97
CA ASP A 87 9.59 16.75 8.51
C ASP A 87 8.40 17.73 8.52
N ASP A 88 7.25 17.29 8.02
CA ASP A 88 6.03 18.09 7.93
C ASP A 88 4.78 17.20 8.00
N VAL A 89 4.13 17.22 9.17
CA VAL A 89 2.91 16.45 9.43
C VAL A 89 1.75 16.89 8.53
N ASP A 90 1.59 18.18 8.27
CA ASP A 90 0.42 18.70 7.55
C ASP A 90 0.54 18.34 6.05
N SER A 91 1.74 18.47 5.49
CA SER A 91 2.02 18.02 4.12
C SER A 91 1.91 16.50 3.97
N PHE A 92 2.34 15.72 4.97
CA PHE A 92 2.14 14.27 5.00
C PHE A 92 0.64 13.91 5.01
N VAL A 93 -0.16 14.54 5.88
CA VAL A 93 -1.60 14.30 5.98
C VAL A 93 -2.31 14.66 4.66
N ALA A 94 -1.95 15.79 4.04
CA ALA A 94 -2.49 16.19 2.74
C ALA A 94 -2.11 15.20 1.62
N ALA A 95 -0.89 14.66 1.64
CA ALA A 95 -0.44 13.64 0.71
C ALA A 95 -1.25 12.34 0.86
N VAL A 96 -1.48 11.86 2.09
CA VAL A 96 -2.29 10.67 2.34
C VAL A 96 -3.74 10.87 1.89
N ALA A 97 -4.32 12.04 2.17
CA ALA A 97 -5.66 12.38 1.68
C ALA A 97 -5.73 12.32 0.14
N ARG A 98 -4.71 12.85 -0.54
CA ARG A 98 -4.61 12.81 -2.01
C ARG A 98 -4.50 11.38 -2.55
N ILE A 99 -3.71 10.51 -1.92
CA ILE A 99 -3.63 9.09 -2.30
C ILE A 99 -4.99 8.42 -2.15
N GLY A 100 -5.71 8.69 -1.07
CA GLY A 100 -7.07 8.18 -0.87
C GLY A 100 -8.05 8.62 -1.96
N GLN A 101 -7.95 9.86 -2.43
CA GLN A 101 -8.73 10.33 -3.57
C GLN A 101 -8.39 9.57 -4.86
N TRP A 102 -7.11 9.28 -5.12
CA TRP A 102 -6.70 8.47 -6.26
C TRP A 102 -7.28 7.06 -6.19
N LEU A 103 -7.23 6.42 -5.02
CA LEU A 103 -7.80 5.08 -4.82
C LEU A 103 -9.30 5.03 -5.15
N ARG A 104 -10.05 6.06 -4.73
CA ARG A 104 -11.48 6.19 -5.05
C ARG A 104 -11.71 6.42 -6.54
N ALA A 105 -10.94 7.31 -7.17
CA ALA A 105 -11.04 7.58 -8.60
C ALA A 105 -10.78 6.32 -9.44
N LEU A 106 -9.87 5.46 -8.98
CA LEU A 106 -9.50 4.21 -9.63
C LEU A 106 -10.47 3.04 -9.37
N GLU A 107 -11.39 3.14 -8.40
CA GLU A 107 -12.25 2.03 -7.97
C GLU A 107 -13.04 1.39 -9.13
N SER A 108 -13.55 2.23 -10.03
CA SER A 108 -14.33 1.82 -11.21
C SER A 108 -13.47 1.41 -12.43
N THR A 109 -12.15 1.50 -12.31
CA THR A 109 -11.19 1.24 -13.40
C THR A 109 -10.47 -0.09 -13.20
N ASP A 110 -9.73 -0.51 -14.22
CA ASP A 110 -8.88 -1.71 -14.18
C ASP A 110 -7.41 -1.39 -13.82
N ALA A 111 -7.20 -0.44 -12.90
CA ALA A 111 -5.90 -0.10 -12.36
C ALA A 111 -5.97 0.12 -10.84
N ARG A 112 -4.91 -0.27 -10.13
CA ARG A 112 -4.73 -0.08 -8.69
C ARG A 112 -3.35 0.46 -8.39
N ILE A 113 -3.16 1.06 -7.21
CA ILE A 113 -1.84 1.53 -6.74
C ILE A 113 -1.50 0.82 -5.44
N ASP A 114 -0.24 0.44 -5.27
CA ASP A 114 0.26 -0.10 -4.00
C ASP A 114 0.45 1.05 -3.00
N THR A 115 -0.29 1.02 -1.89
CA THR A 115 -0.32 2.05 -0.85
C THR A 115 0.83 1.98 0.16
N ASN A 116 1.84 1.13 -0.07
CA ASN A 116 3.07 1.22 0.69
C ASN A 116 3.67 2.64 0.58
N LEU A 117 3.82 3.32 1.71
CA LEU A 117 4.28 4.72 1.76
C LEU A 117 5.67 4.93 1.13
N ALA A 118 6.48 3.88 0.99
CA ALA A 118 7.76 3.93 0.30
C ALA A 118 7.64 4.15 -1.23
N ASN A 119 6.47 3.86 -1.81
CA ASN A 119 6.20 4.00 -3.24
C ASN A 119 5.88 5.44 -3.64
N PHE A 120 5.84 6.35 -2.68
CA PHE A 120 5.45 7.74 -2.88
C PHE A 120 6.55 8.68 -2.38
N CYS A 121 6.79 9.75 -3.12
CA CYS A 121 7.67 10.84 -2.70
C CYS A 121 6.89 12.16 -2.57
N LEU A 122 7.30 12.99 -1.63
CA LEU A 122 6.76 14.35 -1.47
C LEU A 122 7.69 15.36 -2.17
N ARG A 123 7.22 15.99 -3.25
CA ARG A 123 7.97 17.02 -4.00
C ARG A 123 7.19 18.32 -4.01
N ARG A 124 7.70 19.35 -3.32
CA ARG A 124 7.07 20.70 -3.25
C ARG A 124 5.58 20.58 -2.88
N ASP A 125 5.30 19.88 -1.79
CA ASP A 125 3.97 19.64 -1.22
C ASP A 125 3.01 18.85 -2.13
N ARG A 126 3.56 18.17 -3.14
CA ARG A 126 2.81 17.25 -4.01
C ARG A 126 3.34 15.84 -3.85
N VAL A 127 2.42 14.93 -3.57
CA VAL A 127 2.71 13.50 -3.61
C VAL A 127 2.88 13.03 -5.04
N VAL A 128 3.86 12.17 -5.29
CA VAL A 128 4.15 11.54 -6.58
C VAL A 128 4.30 10.04 -6.36
N LEU A 129 3.59 9.21 -7.13
CA LEU A 129 3.75 7.76 -7.14
C LEU A 129 5.00 7.42 -7.95
N VAL A 130 6.12 7.15 -7.28
CA VAL A 130 7.41 6.84 -7.92
C VAL A 130 7.54 5.37 -8.30
N ASP A 131 6.68 4.53 -7.76
CA ASP A 131 6.66 3.10 -8.05
C ASP A 131 5.38 2.70 -8.79
N VAL A 132 5.54 2.34 -10.07
CA VAL A 132 4.44 1.90 -10.95
C VAL A 132 4.57 0.44 -11.40
N LEU A 133 5.54 -0.32 -10.86
CA LEU A 133 5.76 -1.72 -11.23
C LEU A 133 5.65 -2.65 -10.00
N PRO A 134 5.01 -3.83 -10.13
CA PRO A 134 4.26 -4.30 -11.29
C PRO A 134 2.96 -3.50 -11.53
N PRO A 135 2.44 -3.44 -12.77
CA PRO A 135 1.09 -2.94 -13.01
C PRO A 135 0.07 -3.80 -12.24
N LEU A 136 -0.77 -3.15 -11.43
CA LEU A 136 -1.82 -3.81 -10.66
C LEU A 136 -3.16 -3.68 -11.41
N VAL A 137 -3.48 -4.70 -12.19
CA VAL A 137 -4.66 -4.75 -13.07
C VAL A 137 -5.65 -5.81 -12.55
N PRO A 138 -6.76 -5.41 -11.90
CA PRO A 138 -7.75 -6.31 -11.29
C PRO A 138 -8.26 -7.43 -12.20
N SER A 139 -8.53 -7.17 -13.49
CA SER A 139 -9.04 -8.17 -14.45
C SER A 139 -8.07 -9.33 -14.71
N THR A 140 -6.79 -9.13 -14.37
CA THR A 140 -5.73 -10.13 -14.51
C THR A 140 -5.18 -10.59 -13.16
N ARG A 141 -5.89 -10.28 -12.06
CA ARG A 141 -5.53 -10.71 -10.71
C ARG A 141 -5.33 -12.23 -10.69
N PRO A 142 -4.15 -12.71 -10.27
CA PRO A 142 -3.92 -14.13 -10.09
C PRO A 142 -4.83 -14.71 -9.01
N GLU A 143 -5.25 -15.97 -9.19
CA GLU A 143 -5.91 -16.71 -8.12
C GLU A 143 -4.92 -16.97 -6.98
N PRO A 144 -5.33 -16.80 -5.71
CA PRO A 144 -4.45 -17.03 -4.58
C PRO A 144 -4.18 -18.53 -4.41
N HIS A 145 -2.91 -18.91 -4.26
CA HIS A 145 -2.52 -20.30 -4.02
C HIS A 145 -2.42 -20.65 -2.53
N ASP A 146 -2.20 -19.65 -1.68
CA ASP A 146 -2.05 -19.80 -0.23
C ASP A 146 -2.62 -18.60 0.54
N SER A 147 -2.56 -18.64 1.87
CA SER A 147 -3.07 -17.56 2.72
C SER A 147 -2.33 -16.24 2.54
N PHE A 148 -1.03 -16.26 2.19
CA PHE A 148 -0.27 -15.05 1.94
C PHE A 148 -0.69 -14.42 0.61
N ASP A 149 -0.83 -15.20 -0.44
CA ASP A 149 -1.33 -14.71 -1.74
C ASP A 149 -2.74 -14.11 -1.61
N ALA A 150 -3.60 -14.72 -0.79
CA ALA A 150 -4.92 -14.17 -0.49
C ALA A 150 -4.82 -12.79 0.20
N LEU A 151 -3.99 -12.66 1.24
CA LEU A 151 -3.77 -11.39 1.95
C LEU A 151 -3.17 -10.32 1.03
N PHE A 152 -2.12 -10.69 0.31
CA PHE A 152 -1.33 -9.77 -0.49
C PHE A 152 -2.08 -9.34 -1.75
N GLY A 153 -2.74 -10.28 -2.44
CA GLY A 153 -3.63 -9.97 -3.55
C GLY A 153 -4.75 -9.02 -3.12
N ALA A 154 -5.35 -9.24 -1.96
CA ALA A 154 -6.39 -8.34 -1.47
C ALA A 154 -5.86 -6.94 -1.16
N LEU A 155 -4.67 -6.83 -0.56
CA LEU A 155 -3.98 -5.56 -0.34
C LEU A 155 -3.71 -4.78 -1.64
N CYS A 156 -3.33 -5.50 -2.71
CA CYS A 156 -3.02 -4.89 -4.01
C CYS A 156 -4.25 -4.53 -4.84
N PHE A 157 -5.35 -5.29 -4.73
CA PHE A 157 -6.47 -5.20 -5.69
C PHE A 157 -7.78 -4.68 -5.09
N ASP A 158 -8.02 -4.86 -3.79
CA ASP A 158 -9.31 -4.58 -3.17
C ASP A 158 -9.29 -3.20 -2.51
N THR A 159 -9.87 -2.19 -3.18
CA THR A 159 -9.87 -0.78 -2.75
C THR A 159 -10.23 -0.58 -1.26
N PRO A 160 -11.27 -1.23 -0.69
CA PRO A 160 -11.57 -1.09 0.73
C PRO A 160 -10.41 -1.53 1.64
N ILE A 161 -9.73 -2.62 1.30
CA ILE A 161 -8.58 -3.14 2.05
C ILE A 161 -7.38 -2.20 1.88
N THR A 162 -7.14 -1.71 0.66
CA THR A 162 -6.05 -0.78 0.36
C THR A 162 -6.21 0.55 1.13
N LEU A 163 -7.44 1.03 1.31
CA LEU A 163 -7.76 2.20 2.16
C LEU A 163 -7.55 1.92 3.65
N ASP A 164 -8.05 0.78 4.16
CA ASP A 164 -7.83 0.35 5.55
C ASP A 164 -6.31 0.25 5.85
N ALA A 165 -5.53 -0.32 4.92
CA ALA A 165 -4.08 -0.42 5.03
C ALA A 165 -3.38 0.95 5.01
N LEU A 166 -3.78 1.85 4.09
CA LEU A 166 -3.22 3.20 4.00
C LEU A 166 -3.39 3.97 5.32
N VAL A 167 -4.57 3.92 5.93
CA VAL A 167 -4.83 4.53 7.24
C VAL A 167 -3.90 3.94 8.30
N GLY A 168 -3.79 2.61 8.37
CA GLY A 168 -2.88 1.95 9.31
C GLY A 168 -1.43 2.36 9.11
N TYR A 169 -0.94 2.40 7.87
CA TYR A 169 0.43 2.83 7.56
C TYR A 169 0.67 4.29 7.94
N ALA A 170 -0.28 5.18 7.65
CA ALA A 170 -0.17 6.60 7.96
C ALA A 170 -0.11 6.85 9.48
N VAL A 171 -0.99 6.23 10.26
CA VAL A 171 -0.97 6.35 11.73
C VAL A 171 0.36 5.84 12.30
N ARG A 172 0.84 4.68 11.84
CA ARG A 172 2.13 4.15 12.30
C ARG A 172 3.30 5.08 11.95
N ALA A 173 3.30 5.67 10.76
CA ALA A 173 4.34 6.61 10.36
C ALA A 173 4.31 7.87 11.25
N LEU A 174 3.13 8.44 11.47
CA LEU A 174 2.94 9.62 12.32
C LEU A 174 3.31 9.37 13.78
N LEU A 175 2.87 8.26 14.38
CA LEU A 175 3.22 7.92 15.77
C LEU A 175 4.71 7.63 15.96
N LYS A 176 5.40 7.14 14.92
CA LYS A 176 6.86 6.95 14.96
C LYS A 176 7.61 8.28 14.86
N ALA A 177 7.07 9.24 14.11
CA ALA A 177 7.79 10.43 13.66
C ALA A 177 7.43 11.70 14.44
N SER A 178 6.29 11.73 15.14
CA SER A 178 5.72 12.92 15.76
C SER A 178 5.11 12.62 17.13
N THR A 179 4.54 13.64 17.79
CA THR A 179 3.76 13.45 19.03
C THR A 179 2.35 12.93 18.73
N ILE A 180 1.66 12.43 19.75
CA ILE A 180 0.27 11.99 19.59
C ILE A 180 -0.64 13.13 19.12
N GLU A 181 -0.40 14.37 19.54
CA GLU A 181 -1.13 15.56 19.07
C GLU A 181 -0.87 15.84 17.59
N GLY A 182 0.36 15.63 17.12
CA GLY A 182 0.69 15.69 15.69
C GLY A 182 -0.06 14.63 14.91
N ALA A 183 0.00 13.38 15.36
CA ALA A 183 -0.70 12.26 14.73
C ALA A 183 -2.23 12.46 14.70
N ARG A 184 -2.83 13.05 15.74
CA ARG A 184 -4.27 13.38 15.84
C ARG A 184 -4.78 14.27 14.72
N ARG A 185 -3.92 15.08 14.08
CA ARG A 185 -4.29 15.89 12.91
C ARG A 185 -4.74 15.06 11.71
N PHE A 186 -4.32 13.79 11.64
CA PHE A 186 -4.75 12.86 10.60
C PHE A 186 -6.18 12.32 10.82
N LEU A 187 -6.73 12.40 12.03
CA LEU A 187 -8.01 11.77 12.38
C LEU A 187 -9.18 12.14 11.45
N PRO A 188 -9.39 13.41 11.06
CA PRO A 188 -10.45 13.77 10.11
C PRO A 188 -10.28 13.10 8.74
N VAL A 189 -9.05 13.07 8.22
CA VAL A 189 -8.74 12.42 6.95
C VAL A 189 -8.93 10.92 7.07
N ALA A 190 -8.43 10.30 8.15
CA ALA A 190 -8.58 8.88 8.37
C ALA A 190 -10.05 8.45 8.42
N ARG A 191 -10.91 9.21 9.10
CA ARG A 191 -12.36 8.97 9.12
C ARG A 191 -12.98 9.11 7.73
N ASP A 192 -12.67 10.20 7.01
CA ASP A 192 -13.15 10.39 5.64
C ASP A 192 -12.77 9.20 4.76
N LEU A 193 -11.51 8.77 4.76
CA LEU A 193 -11.03 7.65 3.94
C LEU A 193 -11.75 6.33 4.23
N LEU A 194 -12.14 6.11 5.49
CA LEU A 194 -12.84 4.92 5.95
C LEU A 194 -14.36 5.00 5.77
N GLU A 195 -14.91 6.18 5.51
CA GLU A 195 -16.28 6.37 5.05
C GLU A 195 -16.34 6.03 3.56
N SER A 196 -16.73 4.79 3.23
CA SER A 196 -17.07 4.40 1.86
C SER A 196 -18.52 3.93 1.80
N PRO A 197 -19.35 4.45 0.87
CA PRO A 197 -20.72 3.99 0.67
C PRO A 197 -20.79 2.53 0.16
N HIS A 198 -19.68 1.99 -0.33
CA HIS A 198 -19.55 0.60 -0.77
C HIS A 198 -18.86 -0.29 0.27
N ARG A 199 -18.59 0.23 1.47
CA ARG A 199 -17.95 -0.53 2.55
C ARG A 199 -18.91 -1.58 3.08
N ARG A 200 -18.79 -2.80 2.54
CA ARG A 200 -19.48 -3.99 3.06
C ARG A 200 -18.98 -4.32 4.46
N ALA A 201 -19.79 -5.02 5.25
CA ALA A 201 -19.33 -5.61 6.51
C ALA A 201 -18.10 -6.50 6.23
N ALA A 202 -17.07 -6.40 7.08
CA ALA A 202 -15.85 -7.18 6.91
C ALA A 202 -16.16 -8.62 7.29
N HIS A 203 -16.10 -9.53 6.31
CA HIS A 203 -16.38 -10.94 6.54
C HIS A 203 -15.11 -11.76 6.39
N GLY A 204 -14.58 -12.21 7.53
CA GLY A 204 -13.45 -13.13 7.56
C GLY A 204 -12.13 -12.53 7.08
N PHE A 205 -11.21 -13.40 6.70
CA PHE A 205 -9.90 -13.05 6.18
C PHE A 205 -9.95 -12.87 4.65
N PRO A 206 -9.29 -11.86 4.07
CA PRO A 206 -8.36 -10.90 4.67
C PRO A 206 -8.99 -9.57 5.14
N GLU A 207 -10.27 -9.30 4.86
CA GLU A 207 -10.91 -8.00 5.15
C GLU A 207 -10.83 -7.59 6.63
N SER A 208 -11.19 -8.51 7.54
CA SER A 208 -11.18 -8.26 8.98
C SER A 208 -9.80 -7.89 9.52
N TRP A 209 -8.74 -8.41 8.89
CA TRP A 209 -7.34 -8.17 9.28
C TRP A 209 -6.97 -6.70 9.13
N PHE A 210 -7.22 -6.13 7.94
CA PHE A 210 -6.89 -4.73 7.67
C PHE A 210 -7.89 -3.78 8.31
N ARG A 211 -9.18 -4.13 8.35
CA ARG A 211 -10.18 -3.30 9.00
C ARG A 211 -9.93 -3.15 10.49
N ALA A 212 -9.65 -4.25 11.19
CA ALA A 212 -9.32 -4.19 12.62
C ALA A 212 -8.05 -3.36 12.87
N ARG A 213 -7.05 -3.47 11.97
CA ARG A 213 -5.84 -2.66 12.04
C ARG A 213 -6.13 -1.17 11.88
N ALA A 214 -7.02 -0.80 10.96
CA ALA A 214 -7.49 0.57 10.81
C ALA A 214 -8.30 1.03 12.03
N SER A 215 -9.17 0.18 12.59
CA SER A 215 -9.91 0.47 13.83
C SER A 215 -8.99 0.77 15.02
N VAL A 216 -7.96 -0.06 15.24
CA VAL A 216 -6.96 0.17 16.30
C VAL A 216 -6.21 1.48 16.06
N ALA A 217 -5.86 1.77 14.80
CA ALA A 217 -5.21 3.02 14.43
C ALA A 217 -6.07 4.24 14.77
N ILE A 218 -7.36 4.23 14.41
CA ILE A 218 -8.30 5.31 14.75
C ILE A 218 -8.47 5.45 16.26
N ARG A 219 -8.70 4.34 16.98
CA ARG A 219 -8.83 4.37 18.45
C ARG A 219 -7.60 4.95 19.13
N THR A 220 -6.41 4.65 18.62
CA THR A 220 -5.16 5.22 19.15
C THR A 220 -5.05 6.72 18.95
N LEU A 221 -5.56 7.24 17.82
CA LEU A 221 -5.62 8.68 17.63
C LEU A 221 -6.66 9.33 18.56
N GLU A 222 -7.77 8.66 18.84
CA GLU A 222 -8.81 9.16 19.74
C GLU A 222 -8.37 9.11 21.21
N ASP A 223 -7.67 8.04 21.60
CA ASP A 223 -7.33 7.70 22.97
C ASP A 223 -5.94 7.03 23.02
N ASP A 224 -5.00 7.68 23.69
CA ASP A 224 -3.60 7.26 23.78
C ASP A 224 -3.38 5.99 24.62
N GLU A 225 -4.38 5.54 25.39
CA GLU A 225 -4.34 4.23 26.07
C GLU A 225 -4.17 3.06 25.07
N TRP A 226 -4.58 3.26 23.82
CA TRP A 226 -4.47 2.24 22.76
C TRP A 226 -3.08 2.13 22.12
N ILE A 227 -2.10 2.98 22.48
CA ILE A 227 -0.77 2.95 21.84
C ILE A 227 -0.08 1.58 21.98
N SER A 228 -0.13 0.98 23.17
CA SER A 228 0.46 -0.35 23.39
C SER A 228 -0.21 -1.42 22.53
N GLU A 229 -1.55 -1.38 22.49
CA GLU A 229 -2.35 -2.30 21.68
C GLU A 229 -2.06 -2.12 20.19
N LEU A 230 -1.87 -0.88 19.72
CA LEU A 230 -1.48 -0.60 18.35
C LEU A 230 -0.17 -1.28 17.97
N HIS A 231 0.86 -1.14 18.80
CA HIS A 231 2.15 -1.76 18.52
C HIS A 231 2.07 -3.29 18.48
N GLU A 232 1.39 -3.90 19.45
CA GLU A 232 1.18 -5.36 19.51
C GLU A 232 0.37 -5.86 18.31
N PHE A 233 -0.75 -5.20 18.03
CA PHE A 233 -1.66 -5.60 16.95
C PHE A 233 -0.99 -5.42 15.59
N PHE A 234 -0.22 -4.35 15.37
CA PHE A 234 0.54 -4.14 14.13
C PHE A 234 1.68 -5.14 13.96
N ALA A 235 2.34 -5.56 15.05
CA ALA A 235 3.33 -6.62 15.01
C ALA A 235 2.68 -7.96 14.63
N LEU A 236 1.53 -8.27 15.23
CA LEU A 236 0.75 -9.46 14.96
C LEU A 236 0.26 -9.50 13.49
N THR A 237 -0.18 -8.36 12.98
CA THR A 237 -0.76 -8.18 11.63
C THR A 237 0.24 -7.74 10.56
N SER A 238 1.54 -7.85 10.83
CA SER A 238 2.60 -7.47 9.89
C SER A 238 2.59 -8.38 8.66
N VAL A 239 2.29 -7.80 7.49
CA VAL A 239 2.32 -8.49 6.19
C VAL A 239 3.70 -9.07 5.89
N LEU A 240 4.76 -8.35 6.24
CA LEU A 240 6.15 -8.81 6.08
C LEU A 240 6.43 -10.05 6.93
N VAL A 241 6.01 -10.06 8.19
CA VAL A 241 6.22 -11.23 9.06
C VAL A 241 5.33 -12.39 8.58
N PHE A 242 4.10 -12.12 8.17
CA PHE A 242 3.16 -13.13 7.68
C PHE A 242 3.67 -13.86 6.43
N ARG A 243 4.38 -13.13 5.56
CA ARG A 243 5.05 -13.68 4.37
C ARG A 243 6.03 -14.80 4.71
N GLU A 244 6.83 -14.60 5.75
CA GLU A 244 7.91 -15.53 6.15
C GLU A 244 7.40 -16.77 6.87
N LEU A 245 6.11 -16.83 7.21
CA LEU A 245 5.48 -17.99 7.83
C LEU A 245 5.16 -19.07 6.78
N ASP A 246 5.18 -20.34 7.19
CA ASP A 246 4.58 -21.41 6.41
C ASP A 246 3.06 -21.41 6.51
N GLU A 247 2.37 -22.14 5.62
CA GLU A 247 0.91 -22.14 5.58
C GLU A 247 0.25 -22.59 6.91
N PRO A 248 0.72 -23.65 7.59
CA PRO A 248 0.19 -23.99 8.92
C PRO A 248 0.34 -22.87 9.95
N ALA A 249 1.47 -22.15 9.97
CA ALA A 249 1.66 -21.02 10.86
C ALA A 249 0.82 -19.80 10.45
N ARG A 250 0.60 -19.57 9.16
CA ARG A 250 -0.32 -18.53 8.66
C ARG A 250 -1.74 -18.77 9.13
N ILE A 251 -2.25 -20.00 8.99
CA ILE A 251 -3.59 -20.37 9.49
C ILE A 251 -3.71 -20.11 10.99
N ARG A 252 -2.73 -20.54 11.79
CA ARG A 252 -2.70 -20.26 13.24
C ARG A 252 -2.68 -18.76 13.53
N ARG A 253 -1.92 -17.98 12.75
CA ARG A 253 -1.85 -16.53 12.90
C ARG A 253 -3.18 -15.86 12.56
N ILE A 254 -3.87 -16.30 11.50
CA ILE A 254 -5.22 -15.82 11.14
C ILE A 254 -6.18 -16.04 12.30
N GLN A 255 -6.20 -17.24 12.89
CA GLN A 255 -7.03 -17.55 14.06
C GLN A 255 -6.66 -16.69 15.28
N GLN A 256 -5.37 -16.45 15.51
CA GLN A 256 -4.91 -15.58 16.58
C GLN A 256 -5.39 -14.14 16.39
N VAL A 257 -5.29 -13.59 15.19
CA VAL A 257 -5.81 -12.25 14.85
C VAL A 257 -7.33 -12.20 15.04
N HIS A 258 -8.05 -13.22 14.57
CA HIS A 258 -9.50 -13.29 14.73
C HIS A 258 -9.93 -13.26 16.20
N ARG A 259 -9.32 -14.08 17.07
CA ARG A 259 -9.59 -14.02 18.52
C ARG A 259 -9.29 -12.65 19.11
N ARG A 260 -8.19 -12.02 18.68
CA ARG A 260 -7.83 -10.68 19.18
C ARG A 260 -8.85 -9.61 18.77
N ILE A 261 -9.42 -9.74 17.58
CA ILE A 261 -10.51 -8.88 17.10
C ILE A 261 -11.74 -9.01 18.00
N GLU A 262 -12.12 -10.24 18.36
CA GLU A 262 -13.25 -10.52 19.26
C GLU A 262 -12.99 -10.00 20.68
N GLU A 263 -11.83 -10.31 21.27
CA GLU A 263 -11.44 -9.88 22.63
C GLU A 263 -11.48 -8.35 22.82
N ARG A 264 -11.16 -7.60 21.76
CA ARG A 264 -11.04 -6.13 21.77
C ARG A 264 -12.23 -5.42 21.12
N ASN A 265 -13.24 -6.16 20.65
CA ASN A 265 -14.40 -5.65 19.93
C ASN A 265 -14.00 -4.67 18.81
N LEU A 266 -13.08 -5.08 17.92
CA LEU A 266 -12.48 -4.18 16.92
C LEU A 266 -13.33 -3.96 15.66
N LEU A 267 -14.34 -4.82 15.45
CA LEU A 267 -15.27 -4.85 14.32
C LEU A 267 -16.69 -5.02 14.85
#